data_AF-A0A5C8FL30-F1
#
_entry.id   AF-A0A5C8FL30-F1
#
_cell.length_a   1.000
_cell.length_b   1.000
_cell.length_c   1.000
_cell.angle_alpha   90.00
_cell.angle_beta   90.00
_cell.angle_gamma   90.00
#
_symmetry.space_group_name_H-M   'P 1'
#
loop_
_entity.id
_entity.type
_entity.pdbx_description
1 polymer ?
#
loop_
_entity_poly.entity_id
_entity_poly.type
_entity_poly.pdbx_seq_one_letter_code
_entity_poly.pdbx_strand_id
1 'polypeptide(L)'
;MSNFYCEYCGKKFTSIAQLTSSFCPKHPDGFSKGKHKLYEGSEKSQYFCKYCGKKFSSLQPLTASSCPRHPDGFCKGKHAPAL
;
A
#
# COMPACT_ATOMS: atom_id res chain seq x y z
N MET A 1 13.28 -11.15 12.00
CA MET A 1 11.94 -11.55 11.51
C MET A 1 11.60 -10.62 10.37
N SER A 2 11.34 -11.14 9.18
CA SER A 2 11.03 -10.31 8.00
C SER A 2 9.58 -9.84 8.11
N ASN A 3 9.35 -8.53 8.18
CA ASN A 3 8.00 -7.98 8.11
C ASN A 3 7.59 -7.90 6.64
N PHE A 4 6.41 -8.42 6.31
CA PHE A 4 5.81 -8.31 4.99
C PHE A 4 4.73 -7.24 5.01
N TYR A 5 4.71 -6.39 4.01
CA TYR A 5 3.75 -5.29 3.95
C TYR A 5 2.83 -5.44 2.75
N CYS A 6 1.60 -4.95 2.88
CA CYS A 6 0.69 -4.84 1.75
C CYS A 6 0.87 -3.50 1.02
N GLU A 7 1.05 -3.53 -0.30
CA GLU A 7 1.12 -2.34 -1.15
C GLU A 7 -0.15 -1.47 -1.08
N TYR A 8 -1.32 -2.10 -0.97
CA TYR A 8 -2.61 -1.41 -1.07
C TYR A 8 -3.09 -0.77 0.23
N CYS A 9 -2.78 -1.38 1.37
CA CYS A 9 -3.26 -0.89 2.68
C CYS A 9 -2.15 -0.63 3.70
N GLY A 10 -0.90 -0.93 3.37
CA GLY A 10 0.25 -0.74 4.23
C GLY A 10 0.24 -1.55 5.53
N LYS A 11 -0.65 -2.54 5.63
CA LYS A 11 -0.75 -3.41 6.80
C LYS A 11 0.47 -4.33 6.84
N LYS A 12 1.04 -4.50 8.04
CA LYS A 12 2.16 -5.40 8.31
C LYS A 12 1.67 -6.81 8.60
N PHE A 13 2.42 -7.79 8.13
CA PHE A 13 2.17 -9.22 8.28
C PHE A 13 3.49 -9.93 8.63
N THR A 14 3.38 -11.02 9.37
CA THR A 14 4.54 -11.84 9.78
C THR A 14 4.95 -12.85 8.69
N SER A 15 4.05 -13.17 7.76
CA SER A 15 4.30 -14.11 6.66
C SER A 15 3.48 -13.74 5.41
N ILE A 16 4.02 -14.06 4.23
CA ILE A 16 3.31 -13.91 2.94
C ILE A 16 2.01 -14.71 2.94
N ALA A 17 2.01 -15.93 3.50
CA ALA A 17 0.83 -16.76 3.60
C ALA A 17 -0.33 -16.05 4.35
N GLN A 18 -0.05 -15.36 5.46
CA GLN A 18 -1.05 -14.58 6.19
C GLN A 18 -1.59 -13.41 5.36
N LEU A 19 -0.71 -12.74 4.62
CA LEU A 19 -1.05 -11.64 3.73
C LEU A 19 -2.00 -12.12 2.62
N THR A 20 -1.67 -13.22 1.93
CA THR A 20 -2.46 -13.77 0.81
C THR A 20 -3.71 -14.53 1.23
N SER A 21 -3.81 -14.91 2.50
CA SER A 21 -5.02 -15.57 3.05
C SER A 21 -6.10 -14.56 3.46
N SER A 22 -5.74 -13.28 3.62
CA SER A 22 -6.68 -12.22 4.02
C SER A 22 -7.09 -11.34 2.84
N PHE A 23 -8.27 -10.73 2.95
CA PHE A 23 -8.81 -9.81 1.96
C PHE A 23 -8.40 -8.38 2.28
N CYS A 24 -8.02 -7.63 1.24
CA CYS A 24 -7.62 -6.25 1.40
C CYS A 24 -8.86 -5.33 1.35
N PRO A 25 -9.16 -4.57 2.41
CA PRO A 25 -10.27 -3.62 2.39
C PRO A 25 -10.01 -2.42 1.46
N LYS A 26 -8.74 -2.19 1.10
CA LYS A 26 -8.30 -1.09 0.22
C LYS A 26 -7.85 -1.59 -1.15
N HIS A 27 -8.40 -2.70 -1.62
CA HIS A 27 -8.09 -3.20 -2.96
C HIS A 27 -8.54 -2.19 -4.02
N PRO A 28 -7.75 -1.94 -5.08
CA PRO A 28 -8.12 -1.00 -6.15
C PRO A 28 -9.46 -1.36 -6.81
N ASP A 29 -9.76 -2.64 -6.99
CA ASP A 29 -11.02 -3.13 -7.58
C ASP A 29 -12.26 -2.97 -6.68
N GLY A 30 -12.07 -2.67 -5.39
CA GLY A 30 -13.15 -2.45 -4.42
C GLY A 30 -12.94 -3.17 -3.09
N PHE A 31 -13.79 -2.84 -2.11
CA PHE A 31 -13.71 -3.39 -0.75
C PHE A 31 -13.79 -4.92 -0.77
N SER A 32 -12.73 -5.59 -0.27
CA SER A 32 -12.64 -7.05 -0.17
C SER A 32 -12.77 -7.81 -1.49
N LYS A 33 -12.62 -7.15 -2.64
CA LYS A 33 -12.65 -7.81 -3.96
C LYS A 33 -11.34 -8.52 -4.33
N GLY A 34 -10.30 -8.37 -3.52
CA GLY A 34 -9.03 -9.03 -3.75
C GLY A 34 -8.23 -9.19 -2.48
N LYS A 35 -7.19 -10.02 -2.58
CA LYS A 35 -6.26 -10.31 -1.49
C LYS A 35 -5.29 -9.14 -1.29
N HIS A 36 -4.58 -9.14 -0.17
CA HIS A 36 -3.47 -8.20 -0.03
C HIS A 36 -2.41 -8.47 -1.11
N LYS A 37 -1.87 -7.39 -1.70
CA LYS A 37 -0.72 -7.48 -2.60
C LYS A 37 0.57 -7.24 -1.83
N LEU A 38 1.52 -8.14 -1.99
CA LEU A 38 2.83 -8.01 -1.35
C LEU A 38 3.55 -6.77 -1.88
N TYR A 39 4.07 -5.97 -0.96
CA TYR A 39 5.02 -4.93 -1.29
C TYR A 39 6.38 -5.56 -1.56
N GLU A 40 6.87 -5.46 -2.80
CA GLU A 40 8.12 -6.09 -3.23
C GLU A 40 9.37 -5.28 -2.87
N GLY A 41 9.21 -4.09 -2.30
CA GLY A 41 10.33 -3.29 -1.81
C GLY A 41 10.83 -3.76 -0.44
N SER A 42 12.06 -3.39 -0.10
CA SER A 42 12.61 -3.62 1.24
C SER A 42 11.98 -2.70 2.29
N GLU A 43 12.09 -3.07 3.56
CA GLU A 43 11.71 -2.20 4.68
C GLU A 43 12.64 -0.97 4.68
N LYS A 44 12.05 0.21 4.48
CA LYS A 44 12.76 1.50 4.47
C LYS A 44 12.22 2.37 5.61
N SER A 45 13.07 3.23 6.18
CA SER A 45 12.60 4.22 7.17
C SER A 45 11.66 5.28 6.58
N GLN A 46 11.66 5.44 5.25
CA GLN A 46 10.82 6.39 4.53
C GLN A 46 10.29 5.76 3.26
N TYR A 47 8.99 5.95 3.02
CA TYR A 47 8.28 5.48 1.83
C TYR A 47 7.83 6.67 1.01
N PHE A 48 7.96 6.55 -0.31
CA PHE A 48 7.59 7.61 -1.24
C PHE A 48 6.41 7.18 -2.09
N CYS A 49 5.50 8.09 -2.39
CA CYS A 49 4.43 7.83 -3.35
C CYS A 49 4.97 7.90 -4.78
N LYS A 50 4.79 6.84 -5.58
CA LYS A 50 5.25 6.80 -6.98
C LYS A 50 4.60 7.85 -7.90
N TYR A 51 3.41 8.36 -7.53
CA TYR A 51 2.66 9.30 -8.35
C TYR A 51 2.95 10.78 -8.04
N CYS A 52 3.16 11.10 -6.76
CA CYS A 52 3.30 12.50 -6.32
C CYS A 52 4.61 12.80 -5.58
N GLY A 53 5.45 11.79 -5.31
CA GLY A 53 6.72 11.95 -4.60
C GLY A 53 6.60 12.25 -3.10
N LYS A 54 5.37 12.28 -2.55
CA LYS A 54 5.17 12.58 -1.12
C LYS A 54 5.79 11.49 -0.25
N LYS A 55 6.55 11.91 0.76
CA LYS A 55 7.20 11.02 1.73
C LYS A 55 6.30 10.71 2.92
N PHE A 56 6.41 9.49 3.43
CA PHE A 56 5.70 8.99 4.60
C PHE A 56 6.65 8.14 5.45
N SER A 57 6.43 8.11 6.76
CA SER A 57 7.21 7.27 7.68
C SER A 57 6.87 5.78 7.55
N SER A 58 5.68 5.44 7.05
CA SER A 58 5.20 4.07 6.91
C SER A 58 4.22 3.92 5.73
N LEU A 59 4.06 2.70 5.24
CA LEU A 59 3.10 2.36 4.17
C LEU A 59 1.62 2.56 4.59
N GLN A 60 1.31 2.37 5.86
CA GLN A 60 -0.05 2.48 6.39
C GLN A 60 -0.63 3.92 6.27
N PRO A 61 0.05 4.99 6.72
CA PRO A 61 -0.41 6.37 6.49
C PRO A 61 -0.33 6.80 5.02
N LEU A 62 0.63 6.26 4.26
CA LEU A 62 0.74 6.49 2.81
C LEU A 62 -0.56 6.05 2.11
N THR A 63 -0.94 4.79 2.27
CA THR A 63 -2.16 4.23 1.65
C THR A 63 -3.47 4.65 2.34
N ALA A 64 -3.41 5.36 3.47
CA ALA A 64 -4.58 5.98 4.11
C ALA A 64 -5.04 7.23 3.38
N SER A 65 -4.09 8.02 2.91
CA SER A 65 -4.36 9.29 2.25
C SER A 65 -4.61 9.13 0.76
N SER A 66 -5.44 10.03 0.22
CA SER A 66 -5.73 10.11 -1.21
C SER A 66 -4.62 10.87 -1.91
N CYS A 67 -4.21 10.39 -3.09
CA CYS A 67 -3.14 10.99 -3.86
C CYS A 67 -3.69 12.08 -4.80
N PRO A 68 -3.18 13.32 -4.73
CA PRO A 68 -3.64 14.41 -5.60
C PRO A 68 -3.21 14.22 -7.06
N ARG A 69 -2.12 13.47 -7.32
CA ARG A 69 -1.62 13.16 -8.67
C ARG A 69 -1.90 11.71 -9.08
N HIS A 70 -2.98 11.10 -8.59
CA HIS A 70 -3.31 9.74 -8.97
C HIS A 70 -3.69 9.68 -10.47
N PRO A 71 -3.29 8.63 -11.22
CA PRO A 71 -3.63 8.50 -12.65
C PRO A 71 -5.14 8.45 -12.92
N ASP A 72 -5.92 7.93 -11.97
CA ASP A 72 -7.40 7.89 -12.05
C ASP A 72 -8.04 9.30 -11.93
N GLY A 73 -7.28 10.30 -11.49
CA GLY A 73 -7.70 11.68 -11.34
C GLY A 73 -7.37 12.25 -9.96
N PHE A 74 -7.63 13.56 -9.79
CA PHE A 74 -7.32 14.29 -8.57
C PHE A 74 -8.04 13.66 -7.35
N CYS A 75 -7.27 13.14 -6.39
CA CYS A 75 -7.76 12.50 -5.17
C CYS A 75 -8.69 11.28 -5.37
N LYS A 76 -8.77 10.72 -6.58
CA LYS A 76 -9.60 9.54 -6.89
C LYS A 76 -8.96 8.20 -6.53
N GLY A 77 -7.67 8.18 -6.23
CA GLY A 77 -6.98 6.99 -5.74
C GLY A 77 -6.10 7.27 -4.52
N LYS A 78 -5.60 6.21 -3.90
CA LYS A 78 -4.69 6.29 -2.75
C LYS A 78 -3.25 6.47 -3.20
N HIS A 79 -2.38 6.93 -2.31
CA HIS A 79 -0.95 6.88 -2.61
C HIS A 79 -0.51 5.43 -2.79
N ALA A 80 0.33 5.19 -3.79
CA ALA A 80 0.96 3.90 -4.02
C ALA A 80 2.46 4.02 -3.72
N PRO A 81 3.03 3.11 -2.91
CA PRO A 81 4.44 3.17 -2.58
C PRO A 81 5.30 2.91 -3.83
N ALA A 82 6.44 3.59 -3.89
CA ALA A 82 7.51 3.28 -4.82
C ALA A 82 8.36 2.14 -4.27
N LEU A 83 8.73 1.19 -5.13
CA LEU A 83 9.59 0.04 -4.82
C LEU A 83 11.03 0.50 -4.50
#